data_AF-C0DVI3-F1
#
_entry.id   AF-C0DVI3-F1
#
_cell.length_a   1.000
_cell.length_b   1.000
_cell.length_c   1.000
_cell.angle_alpha   90.00
_cell.angle_beta   90.00
_cell.angle_gamma   90.00
#
_symmetry.space_group_name_H-M   'P 1'
#
loop_
_entity.id
_entity.type
_entity.pdbx_description
1 polymer ?
#
loop_
_entity_poly.entity_id
_entity_poly.type
_entity_poly.pdbx_seq_one_letter_code
_entity_poly.pdbx_strand_id
1 'polypeptide(L)'
;NKITNVADGTAGTDAVNVGQLNAALGAINSAGNANIAALDAKINDVADTANAGVAQAIATAGLPQAYLPGKNMVAVGGGYYKGETGYAVGFSTISDSGNWIIKATGSGNSRGNFGASIGAGYQW
;
A
#
# COMPACT_ATOMS: atom_id res chain seq x y z
N ASN A 1 23.90 51.01 -9.27
CA ASN A 1 24.63 50.73 -10.54
C ASN A 1 24.22 49.36 -11.09
N LYS A 2 24.19 49.21 -12.41
CA LYS A 2 23.87 47.96 -13.15
C LYS A 2 25.02 47.66 -14.11
N ILE A 3 25.46 46.40 -14.19
CA ILE A 3 26.40 45.93 -15.21
C ILE A 3 25.57 45.25 -16.31
N THR A 4 25.85 45.56 -17.58
CA THR A 4 25.08 45.08 -18.74
C THR A 4 26.00 44.51 -19.82
N ASN A 5 25.44 43.82 -20.81
CA ASN A 5 26.16 43.17 -21.91
C ASN A 5 27.16 42.10 -21.45
N VAL A 6 26.84 41.38 -20.37
CA VAL A 6 27.62 40.23 -19.89
C VAL A 6 27.26 39.00 -20.73
N ALA A 7 28.20 38.56 -21.57
CA ALA A 7 28.08 37.31 -22.31
C ALA A 7 28.03 36.10 -21.35
N ASP A 8 27.62 34.93 -21.85
CA ASP A 8 27.59 33.71 -21.05
C ASP A 8 29.01 33.32 -20.60
N GLY A 9 29.18 33.06 -19.30
CA GLY A 9 30.42 32.54 -18.74
C GLY A 9 30.64 31.08 -19.14
N THR A 10 31.89 30.70 -19.40
CA THR A 10 32.27 29.34 -19.85
C THR A 10 33.30 28.66 -18.95
N ALA A 11 34.17 29.43 -18.28
CA ALA A 11 35.11 28.95 -17.28
C ALA A 11 34.58 29.16 -15.86
N GLY A 12 35.06 28.37 -14.90
CA GLY A 12 34.58 28.41 -13.50
C GLY A 12 34.85 29.72 -12.73
N THR A 13 35.64 30.63 -13.30
CA THR A 13 35.92 31.96 -12.74
C THR A 13 35.19 33.10 -13.47
N ASP A 14 34.43 32.77 -14.52
CA ASP A 14 33.69 33.77 -15.29
C ASP A 14 32.46 34.26 -14.51
N ALA A 15 32.09 35.52 -14.71
CA ALA A 15 30.82 36.02 -14.21
C ALA A 15 29.66 35.36 -14.96
N VAL A 16 28.62 34.92 -14.23
CA VAL A 16 27.38 34.42 -14.82
C VAL A 16 26.40 35.57 -15.07
N ASN A 17 25.66 35.53 -16.17
CA ASN A 17 24.58 36.48 -16.41
C ASN A 17 23.23 35.95 -15.88
N VAL A 18 22.22 36.83 -15.89
CA VAL A 18 20.87 36.51 -15.39
C VAL A 18 20.18 35.44 -16.25
N GLY A 19 20.53 35.32 -17.54
CA GLY A 19 20.01 34.26 -18.43
C GLY A 19 20.45 32.87 -17.99
N GLN A 20 21.75 32.68 -17.74
CA GLN A 20 22.31 31.42 -17.22
C GLN A 20 21.72 31.05 -15.85
N LEU A 21 21.61 32.04 -14.95
CA LEU A 21 20.97 31.82 -13.64
C LEU A 21 19.49 31.42 -13.79
N ASN A 22 18.71 32.12 -14.61
CA ASN A 22 17.30 31.80 -14.83
C ASN A 22 17.11 30.44 -15.48
N ALA A 23 17.99 30.05 -16.41
CA ALA A 23 17.97 28.71 -17.00
C ALA A 23 18.24 27.62 -15.95
N ALA A 24 19.26 27.80 -15.11
CA ALA A 24 19.57 26.88 -14.02
C ALA A 24 18.41 26.79 -13.01
N LEU A 25 17.83 27.93 -12.60
CA LEU A 25 16.66 27.97 -11.71
C LEU A 25 15.43 27.32 -12.36
N GLY A 26 15.20 27.54 -13.65
CA GLY A 26 14.12 26.91 -14.40
C GLY A 26 14.25 25.38 -14.43
N ALA A 27 15.47 24.88 -14.65
CA ALA A 27 15.77 23.45 -14.62
C ALA A 27 15.54 22.85 -13.21
N ILE A 28 16.02 23.53 -12.17
CA ILE A 28 15.83 23.10 -10.76
C ILE A 28 14.34 23.09 -10.40
N ASN A 29 13.59 24.15 -10.71
CA ASN A 29 12.16 24.22 -10.41
C ASN A 29 11.37 23.14 -11.15
N SER A 30 11.69 22.89 -12.43
CA SER A 30 11.02 21.87 -13.23
C SER A 30 11.26 20.47 -12.66
N ALA A 31 12.52 20.13 -12.37
CA ALA A 31 12.87 18.84 -11.77
C ALA A 31 12.32 18.70 -10.34
N GLY A 32 12.40 19.75 -9.53
CA GLY A 32 11.87 19.79 -8.18
C GLY A 32 10.36 19.56 -8.15
N ASN A 33 9.60 20.27 -8.97
CA ASN A 33 8.15 20.12 -9.04
C ASN A 33 7.75 18.73 -9.53
N ALA A 34 8.44 18.18 -10.53
CA ALA A 34 8.17 16.82 -11.01
C ALA A 34 8.42 15.76 -9.92
N ASN A 35 9.52 15.89 -9.18
CA ASN A 35 9.84 14.98 -8.08
C ASN A 35 8.83 15.08 -6.94
N ILE A 36 8.39 16.30 -6.59
CA ILE A 36 7.38 16.51 -5.55
C ILE A 36 6.04 15.90 -5.95
N ALA A 37 5.59 16.11 -7.20
CA ALA A 37 4.36 15.52 -7.69
C ALA A 37 4.41 13.98 -7.72
N ALA A 38 5.54 13.40 -8.13
CA ALA A 38 5.75 11.96 -8.09
C ALA A 38 5.75 11.41 -6.65
N LEU A 39 6.32 12.15 -5.71
CA LEU A 39 6.31 11.78 -4.30
C LEU A 39 4.90 11.83 -3.71
N ASP A 40 4.13 12.88 -3.99
CA ASP A 40 2.75 13.01 -3.53
C ASP A 40 1.86 11.87 -4.04
N ALA A 41 1.97 11.56 -5.34
CA ALA A 41 1.29 10.41 -5.94
C ALA A 41 1.68 9.09 -5.26
N LYS A 42 2.96 8.90 -4.95
CA LYS A 42 3.45 7.71 -4.25
C LYS A 42 2.97 7.63 -2.81
N ILE A 43 2.85 8.77 -2.11
CA ILE A 43 2.32 8.82 -0.74
C ILE A 43 0.85 8.39 -0.73
N ASN A 44 0.05 8.89 -1.68
CA ASN A 44 -1.34 8.50 -1.83
C ASN A 44 -1.48 7.00 -2.15
N ASP A 45 -0.66 6.47 -3.07
CA ASP A 45 -0.64 5.04 -3.39
C ASP A 45 -0.28 4.16 -2.18
N VAL A 46 0.68 4.58 -1.36
CA VAL A 46 1.04 3.88 -0.11
C VAL A 46 -0.13 3.91 0.88
N ALA A 47 -0.81 5.05 1.02
CA ALA A 47 -1.96 5.18 1.92
C ALA A 47 -3.12 4.28 1.48
N ASP A 48 -3.46 4.28 0.19
CA ASP A 48 -4.50 3.42 -0.39
C ASP A 48 -4.14 1.94 -0.25
N THR A 49 -2.88 1.58 -0.55
CA THR A 49 -2.38 0.21 -0.39
C THR A 49 -2.48 -0.28 1.05
N ALA A 50 -2.14 0.58 2.02
CA ALA A 50 -2.27 0.27 3.44
C ALA A 50 -3.75 0.10 3.84
N ASN A 51 -4.63 1.02 3.40
CA ASN A 51 -6.07 0.95 3.68
C ASN A 51 -6.71 -0.33 3.10
N ALA A 52 -6.30 -0.74 1.90
CA ALA A 52 -6.74 -1.98 1.27
C ALA A 52 -6.27 -3.23 2.04
N GLY A 53 -5.06 -3.19 2.60
CA GLY A 53 -4.58 -4.21 3.54
C GLY A 53 -5.45 -4.32 4.80
N VAL A 54 -5.90 -3.19 5.36
CA VAL A 54 -6.84 -3.19 6.50
C VAL A 54 -8.20 -3.75 6.09
N ALA A 55 -8.73 -3.36 4.92
CA ALA A 55 -9.99 -3.91 4.41
C ALA A 55 -9.92 -5.44 4.22
N GLN A 56 -8.79 -5.94 3.73
CA GLN A 56 -8.50 -7.39 3.63
C GLN A 56 -8.49 -8.07 5.00
N ALA A 57 -7.90 -7.44 6.01
CA ALA A 57 -7.88 -7.95 7.38
C ALA A 57 -9.29 -8.00 7.98
N ILE A 58 -10.10 -6.96 7.77
CA ILE A 58 -11.52 -6.92 8.17
C ILE A 58 -12.30 -8.05 7.51
N ALA A 59 -12.13 -8.26 6.20
CA ALA A 59 -12.77 -9.33 5.46
C ALA A 59 -12.44 -10.72 6.05
N THR A 60 -11.16 -10.94 6.37
CA THR A 60 -10.66 -12.18 6.95
C THR A 60 -11.16 -12.40 8.39
N ALA A 61 -11.19 -11.35 9.20
CA ALA A 61 -11.68 -11.38 10.58
C ALA A 61 -13.18 -11.66 10.64
N GLY A 62 -13.94 -11.20 9.64
CA GLY A 62 -15.38 -11.45 9.53
C GLY A 62 -15.76 -12.88 9.13
N LEU A 63 -14.80 -13.75 8.77
CA LEU A 63 -15.09 -15.12 8.35
C LEU A 63 -15.57 -16.00 9.51
N PRO A 64 -16.79 -16.57 9.45
CA PRO A 64 -17.25 -17.56 10.41
C PRO A 64 -16.32 -18.78 10.50
N GLN A 65 -16.33 -19.44 11.66
CA GLN A 65 -15.55 -20.65 11.93
C GLN A 65 -16.49 -21.81 12.26
N ALA A 66 -16.12 -23.04 11.87
CA ALA A 66 -16.76 -24.25 12.36
C ALA A 66 -16.84 -24.24 13.90
N TYR A 67 -17.94 -24.75 14.45
CA TYR A 67 -18.20 -24.80 15.89
C TYR A 67 -18.69 -26.17 16.38
N LEU A 68 -18.80 -27.16 15.48
CA LEU A 68 -19.22 -28.52 15.79
C LEU A 68 -18.06 -29.52 15.55
N PRO A 69 -17.81 -30.47 16.47
CA PRO A 69 -16.83 -31.54 16.27
C PRO A 69 -17.08 -32.35 14.99
N GLY A 70 -16.00 -32.71 14.29
CA GLY A 70 -16.03 -33.45 13.04
C GLY A 70 -16.63 -32.69 11.84
N LYS A 71 -16.89 -31.38 11.98
CA LYS A 71 -17.45 -30.56 10.89
C LYS A 71 -16.40 -29.65 10.26
N ASN A 72 -16.55 -29.50 8.95
CA ASN A 72 -15.78 -28.57 8.13
C ASN A 72 -16.67 -27.40 7.74
N MET A 73 -16.09 -26.22 7.56
CA MET A 73 -16.79 -25.03 7.10
C MET A 73 -15.95 -24.31 6.05
N VAL A 74 -16.62 -23.89 4.97
CA VAL A 74 -16.11 -22.91 4.01
C VAL A 74 -16.84 -21.59 4.24
N ALA A 75 -16.10 -20.50 4.28
CA ALA A 75 -16.62 -19.16 4.51
C ALA A 75 -16.11 -18.21 3.42
N VAL A 76 -16.91 -17.19 3.12
CA VAL A 76 -16.52 -16.05 2.28
C VAL A 76 -16.89 -14.76 3.01
N GLY A 77 -16.08 -13.71 2.84
CA GLY A 77 -16.24 -12.46 3.56
C GLY A 77 -15.73 -11.27 2.76
N GLY A 78 -16.25 -10.10 3.07
CA GLY A 78 -15.85 -8.82 2.49
C GLY A 78 -15.52 -7.81 3.58
N GLY A 79 -14.69 -6.82 3.23
CA GLY A 79 -14.29 -5.75 4.12
C GLY A 79 -14.21 -4.44 3.38
N TYR A 80 -14.46 -3.34 4.08
CA TYR A 80 -14.36 -1.99 3.55
C TYR A 80 -13.65 -1.11 4.59
N TYR A 81 -12.67 -0.33 4.13
CA TYR A 81 -11.96 0.61 4.99
C TYR A 81 -11.44 1.79 4.18
N LYS A 82 -11.86 3.01 4.56
CA LYS A 82 -11.38 4.28 4.00
C LYS A 82 -11.29 4.30 2.46
N GLY A 83 -12.35 3.87 1.77
CA GLY A 83 -12.42 3.88 0.30
C GLY A 83 -11.90 2.61 -0.38
N GLU A 84 -11.23 1.74 0.34
CA GLU A 84 -10.69 0.49 -0.17
C GLU A 84 -11.52 -0.72 0.28
N THR A 85 -11.46 -1.80 -0.49
CA THR A 85 -12.23 -3.03 -0.25
C THR A 85 -11.32 -4.24 -0.17
N GLY A 86 -11.73 -5.24 0.62
CA GLY A 86 -11.07 -6.52 0.78
C GLY A 86 -12.07 -7.66 0.63
N TYR A 87 -11.58 -8.82 0.22
CA TYR A 87 -12.35 -10.05 0.16
C TYR A 87 -11.52 -11.19 0.71
N ALA A 88 -12.19 -12.18 1.30
CA ALA A 88 -11.54 -13.33 1.89
C ALA A 88 -12.38 -14.60 1.71
N VAL A 89 -11.68 -15.72 1.63
CA VAL A 89 -12.24 -17.07 1.67
C VAL A 89 -11.53 -17.84 2.77
N GLY A 90 -12.27 -18.67 3.50
CA GLY A 90 -11.74 -19.42 4.62
C GLY A 90 -12.22 -20.86 4.62
N PHE A 91 -11.36 -21.73 5.14
CA PHE A 91 -11.69 -23.09 5.50
C PHE A 91 -11.41 -23.28 7.00
N SER A 92 -12.29 -23.99 7.71
CA SER A 92 -12.03 -24.40 9.08
C SER A 92 -12.57 -25.79 9.36
N THR A 93 -11.94 -26.50 10.29
CA THR A 93 -12.32 -27.85 10.69
C THR A 93 -12.09 -28.05 12.19
N ILE A 94 -12.93 -28.87 12.81
CA ILE A 94 -12.78 -29.31 14.20
C ILE A 94 -12.63 -30.83 14.19
N SER A 95 -11.66 -31.36 14.96
CA SER A 95 -11.47 -32.81 15.12
C SER A 95 -12.73 -33.49 15.65
N ASP A 96 -12.88 -34.79 15.39
CA ASP A 96 -14.02 -35.57 15.91
C ASP A 96 -14.10 -35.55 17.44
N SER A 97 -12.95 -35.46 18.11
CA SER A 97 -12.87 -35.32 19.57
C SER A 97 -13.30 -33.94 20.09
N GLY A 98 -13.40 -32.94 19.20
CA GLY A 98 -13.72 -31.56 19.55
C GLY A 98 -12.57 -30.74 20.12
N ASN A 99 -11.41 -31.35 20.37
CA ASN A 99 -10.30 -30.69 21.05
C ASN A 99 -9.41 -29.87 20.13
N TRP A 100 -9.34 -30.18 18.82
CA TRP A 100 -8.49 -29.46 17.88
C TRP A 100 -9.32 -28.67 16.88
N ILE A 101 -8.94 -27.42 16.65
CA ILE A 101 -9.52 -26.51 15.65
C ILE A 101 -8.40 -26.10 14.71
N ILE A 102 -8.63 -26.18 13.39
CA ILE A 102 -7.72 -25.66 12.37
C ILE A 102 -8.48 -24.69 11.48
N LYS A 103 -7.86 -23.56 11.14
CA LYS A 103 -8.42 -22.54 10.23
C LYS A 103 -7.35 -22.11 9.24
N ALA A 104 -7.71 -22.03 7.97
CA ALA A 104 -6.89 -21.47 6.90
C ALA A 104 -7.70 -20.43 6.13
N THR A 105 -7.08 -19.33 5.71
CA THR A 105 -7.74 -18.25 4.99
C THR A 105 -6.88 -17.77 3.83
N GLY A 106 -7.49 -17.48 2.69
CA GLY A 106 -6.91 -16.72 1.59
C GLY A 106 -7.70 -15.43 1.38
N SER A 107 -7.04 -14.35 0.98
CA SER A 107 -7.67 -13.03 0.88
C SER A 107 -6.98 -12.15 -0.16
N GLY A 108 -7.70 -11.15 -0.64
CA GLY A 108 -7.18 -10.12 -1.53
C GLY A 108 -7.91 -8.79 -1.34
N ASN A 109 -7.47 -7.76 -2.07
CA ASN A 109 -8.05 -6.42 -1.96
C ASN A 109 -8.10 -5.65 -3.28
N SER A 110 -8.74 -4.48 -3.28
CA SER A 110 -8.94 -3.61 -4.44
C SER A 110 -7.66 -3.08 -5.09
N ARG A 111 -6.52 -3.13 -4.38
CA ARG A 111 -5.20 -2.78 -4.92
C ARG A 111 -4.47 -3.97 -5.55
N GLY A 112 -5.11 -5.14 -5.62
CA GLY A 112 -4.54 -6.34 -6.25
C GLY A 112 -3.52 -7.08 -5.38
N ASN A 113 -3.43 -6.76 -4.08
CA ASN A 113 -2.58 -7.51 -3.16
C ASN A 113 -3.30 -8.73 -2.61
N PHE A 114 -2.55 -9.78 -2.31
CA PHE A 114 -3.05 -11.05 -1.80
C PHE A 114 -2.36 -11.44 -0.50
N GLY A 115 -3.04 -12.19 0.35
CA GLY A 115 -2.47 -12.73 1.58
C GLY A 115 -3.18 -13.99 2.05
N ALA A 116 -2.51 -14.77 2.89
CA ALA A 116 -3.06 -15.98 3.47
C ALA A 116 -2.64 -16.15 4.93
N SER A 117 -3.43 -16.92 5.69
CA SER A 117 -3.09 -17.30 7.07
C SER A 117 -3.52 -18.73 7.36
N ILE A 118 -2.86 -19.36 8.33
CA ILE A 118 -3.25 -20.65 8.90
C ILE A 118 -3.05 -20.60 10.41
N GLY A 119 -3.95 -21.22 11.16
CA GLY A 119 -3.88 -21.30 12.61
C GLY A 119 -4.50 -22.59 13.13
N ALA A 120 -4.06 -23.01 14.31
CA ALA A 120 -4.61 -24.14 15.03
C ALA A 120 -4.80 -23.78 16.51
N GLY A 121 -5.82 -24.36 17.14
CA GLY A 121 -6.11 -24.21 18.58
C GLY A 121 -6.45 -25.56 19.20
N TYR A 122 -6.05 -25.73 20.47
CA TYR A 122 -6.41 -26.88 21.29
C TYR A 122 -7.27 -26.43 22.48
N GLN A 123 -8.35 -27.15 22.75
CA GLN A 123 -9.23 -26.92 23.90
C GLN A 123 -9.46 -28.22 24.68
N TRP A 124 -9.57 -28.12 26.01
CA TRP A 124 -9.83 -29.22 26.94
C TRP A 124 -11.06 -28.93 27.81
#